data_AF-A0A4Q0MHH7-F1
#
_entry.id   AF-A0A4Q0MHH7-F1
#
_cell.length_a   1.000
_cell.length_b   1.000
_cell.length_c   1.000
_cell.angle_alpha   90.00
_cell.angle_beta   90.00
_cell.angle_gamma   90.00
#
_symmetry.space_group_name_H-M   'P 1'
#
loop_
_entity.id
_entity.type
_entity.pdbx_description
1 polymer ?
#
loop_
_entity_poly.entity_id
_entity_poly.type
_entity_poly.pdbx_seq_one_letter_code
_entity_poly.pdbx_strand_id
1 'polypeptide(L)'
;MIASTRANLVTLITAPTVWAVHFLVCYVAAATHCAKAMADARVFTGAEWPDITLARFVIAAATVVALAAIALSSRQAWGHWAHGDAEPPYDDATFDDRQQFLGFATILLCGLSFVGVIFVALPALFIGDCR
;
A
#
# COMPACT_ATOMS: atom_id res chain seq x y z
N MET A 1 12.06 -10.54 5.34
CA MET A 1 10.79 -11.28 5.12
C MET A 1 11.16 -12.69 4.73
N ILE A 2 10.86 -13.63 5.63
CA ILE A 2 11.26 -15.04 5.54
C ILE A 2 10.45 -15.68 4.41
N ALA A 3 11.12 -16.24 3.41
CA ALA A 3 10.48 -17.06 2.39
C ALA A 3 9.89 -18.32 3.08
N SER A 4 8.60 -18.26 3.40
CA SER A 4 7.84 -19.41 3.89
C SER A 4 7.54 -20.32 2.70
N THR A 5 7.86 -21.60 2.84
CA THR A 5 7.60 -22.66 1.84
C THR A 5 6.10 -22.95 1.63
N ARG A 6 5.21 -22.26 2.38
CA ARG A 6 3.75 -22.41 2.33
C ARG A 6 3.08 -21.03 2.33
N ALA A 7 1.96 -20.90 1.60
CA ALA A 7 1.06 -19.76 1.71
C ALA A 7 0.33 -19.82 3.06
N ASN A 8 0.41 -18.72 3.80
CA ASN A 8 -0.15 -18.60 5.15
C ASN A 8 -0.94 -17.28 5.26
N LEU A 9 -1.75 -17.15 6.33
CA LEU A 9 -2.55 -15.94 6.57
C LEU A 9 -1.70 -14.65 6.58
N VAL A 10 -0.46 -14.74 7.07
CA VAL A 10 0.47 -13.60 7.12
C VAL A 10 0.75 -13.04 5.74
N THR A 11 1.06 -13.89 4.75
CA THR A 11 1.32 -13.43 3.37
C THR A 11 0.09 -12.81 2.73
N LEU A 12 -1.11 -13.31 3.09
CA LEU A 12 -2.38 -12.80 2.58
C LEU A 12 -2.69 -11.39 3.10
N ILE A 13 -2.49 -11.14 4.39
CA ILE A 13 -2.78 -9.82 5.01
C ILE A 13 -1.66 -8.80 4.82
N THR A 14 -0.47 -9.21 4.35
CA THR A 14 0.70 -8.33 4.23
C THR A 14 0.42 -7.16 3.30
N ALA A 15 -0.09 -7.40 2.08
CA ALA A 15 -0.33 -6.32 1.11
C ALA A 15 -1.38 -5.30 1.60
N PRO A 16 -2.56 -5.71 2.13
CA PRO A 16 -3.51 -4.77 2.75
C PRO A 16 -2.91 -4.00 3.94
N THR A 17 -2.06 -4.63 4.74
CA THR A 17 -1.39 -3.97 5.88
C THR A 17 -0.40 -2.91 5.39
N VAL A 18 0.38 -3.22 4.35
CA VAL A 18 1.29 -2.25 3.71
C VAL A 18 0.52 -1.05 3.18
N TRP A 19 -0.61 -1.27 2.52
CA TRP A 19 -1.49 -0.18 2.07
C TRP A 19 -2.00 0.66 3.26
N ALA A 20 -2.48 0.05 4.34
CA ALA A 20 -2.99 0.78 5.50
C ALA A 20 -1.90 1.63 6.18
N VAL A 21 -0.68 1.09 6.29
CA VAL A 21 0.47 1.83 6.83
C VAL A 21 0.88 2.97 5.90
N HIS A 22 0.90 2.73 4.58
CA HIS A 22 1.16 3.78 3.59
C HIS A 22 0.15 4.92 3.70
N PHE A 23 -1.16 4.60 3.77
CA PHE A 23 -2.22 5.58 3.99
C PHE A 23 -1.98 6.40 5.25
N LEU A 24 -1.67 5.76 6.37
CA LEU A 24 -1.40 6.44 7.63
C LEU A 24 -0.21 7.39 7.50
N VAL A 25 0.88 6.96 6.87
CA VAL A 25 2.08 7.79 6.64
C VAL A 25 1.73 9.00 5.78
N CYS A 26 1.04 8.81 4.65
CA CYS A 26 0.62 9.90 3.76
C CYS A 26 -0.28 10.90 4.48
N TYR A 27 -1.27 10.39 5.22
CA TYR A 27 -2.21 11.22 5.99
C TYR A 27 -1.50 12.04 7.06
N VAL A 28 -0.68 11.39 7.90
CA VAL A 28 0.02 12.08 9.00
C VAL A 28 1.05 13.08 8.45
N ALA A 29 1.78 12.74 7.39
CA ALA A 29 2.73 13.66 6.76
C ALA A 29 2.03 14.93 6.26
N ALA A 30 0.93 14.79 5.51
CA ALA A 30 0.17 15.93 5.00
C ALA A 30 -0.45 16.75 6.15
N ALA A 31 -1.13 16.09 7.09
CA ALA A 31 -1.83 16.75 8.19
C ALA A 31 -0.86 17.50 9.12
N THR A 32 0.25 16.88 9.51
CA THR A 32 1.22 17.50 10.41
C THR A 32 2.03 18.60 9.72
N HIS A 33 2.36 18.44 8.43
CA HIS A 33 3.02 19.48 7.66
C HIS A 33 2.13 20.72 7.55
N CYS A 34 0.86 20.55 7.16
CA CYS A 34 -0.06 21.68 7.06
C CYS A 34 -0.40 22.31 8.41
N ALA A 35 -0.59 21.52 9.47
CA ALA A 35 -0.86 22.05 10.81
C ALA A 35 0.30 22.88 11.36
N LYS A 36 1.54 22.42 11.19
CA LYS A 36 2.73 23.16 11.63
C LYS A 36 2.96 24.40 10.77
N ALA A 37 2.82 24.25 9.46
CA ALA A 37 3.04 25.35 8.54
C ALA A 37 1.99 26.45 8.74
N MET A 38 0.74 26.14 9.13
CA MET A 38 -0.24 27.14 9.57
C MET A 38 0.09 27.79 10.92
N ALA A 39 0.70 27.05 11.86
CA ALA A 39 1.13 27.59 13.14
C ALA A 39 2.29 28.60 12.98
N ASP A 40 3.22 28.32 12.05
CA ASP A 40 4.38 29.16 11.75
C ASP A 40 4.04 30.29 10.76
N ALA A 41 3.24 30.01 9.73
CA ALA A 41 2.71 30.98 8.79
C ALA A 41 1.52 31.70 9.42
N ARG A 42 1.86 32.62 10.33
CA ARG A 42 1.07 33.79 10.74
C ARG A 42 -0.30 33.86 10.08
N VAL A 43 -1.28 33.23 10.72
CA VAL A 43 -2.73 33.28 10.42
C VAL A 43 -3.27 34.73 10.31
N PHE A 44 -2.45 35.76 10.57
CA PHE A 44 -2.81 37.17 10.59
C PHE A 44 -1.94 38.13 9.74
N THR A 45 -0.98 37.67 8.91
CA THR A 45 -0.12 38.62 8.15
C THR A 45 -0.21 38.56 6.62
N GLY A 46 -1.14 37.82 6.03
CA GLY A 46 -1.29 37.76 4.56
C GLY A 46 -0.09 37.14 3.84
N ALA A 47 0.66 36.25 4.50
CA ALA A 47 1.76 35.51 3.89
C ALA A 47 1.24 34.45 2.91
N GLU A 48 2.03 34.11 1.88
CA GLU A 48 1.72 33.01 0.94
C GLU A 48 1.52 31.69 1.69
N TRP A 49 0.60 30.86 1.18
CA TRP A 49 0.34 29.53 1.74
C TRP A 49 1.61 28.67 1.63
N PRO A 50 1.99 27.94 2.70
CA PRO A 50 3.16 27.09 2.67
C PRO A 50 3.00 25.96 1.65
N ASP A 51 4.07 25.68 0.91
CA ASP A 51 4.11 24.58 -0.05
C ASP A 51 4.03 23.22 0.67
N ILE A 52 3.62 22.19 -0.09
CA ILE A 52 3.62 20.81 0.38
C ILE A 52 4.83 20.00 -0.12
N THR A 53 5.91 20.63 -0.55
CA THR A 53 7.04 19.98 -1.23
C THR A 53 7.67 18.90 -0.35
N LEU A 54 7.89 19.19 0.93
CA LEU A 54 8.42 18.20 1.87
C LEU A 54 7.47 17.00 2.04
N ALA A 55 6.18 17.25 2.23
CA ALA A 55 5.17 16.20 2.35
C ALA A 55 5.08 15.35 1.07
N ARG A 56 5.20 15.96 -0.12
CA ARG A 56 5.26 15.26 -1.41
C ARG A 56 6.44 14.30 -1.49
N PHE A 57 7.63 14.71 -1.04
CA PHE A 57 8.79 13.82 -1.01
C PHE A 57 8.56 12.62 -0.09
N VAL A 58 7.99 12.83 1.10
CA VAL A 58 7.66 11.75 2.04
C VAL A 58 6.62 10.79 1.42
N ILE A 59 5.56 11.33 0.83
CA ILE A 59 4.51 10.55 0.15
C ILE A 59 5.11 9.75 -1.01
N ALA A 60 5.95 10.36 -1.84
CA ALA A 60 6.59 9.69 -2.98
C ALA A 60 7.49 8.54 -2.52
N ALA A 61 8.34 8.77 -1.51
CA ALA A 61 9.21 7.74 -0.95
C ALA A 61 8.40 6.59 -0.34
N ALA A 62 7.39 6.90 0.48
CA ALA A 62 6.50 5.90 1.08
C ALA A 62 5.77 5.09 0.01
N THR A 63 5.32 5.73 -1.07
CA THR A 63 4.65 5.10 -2.20
C THR A 63 5.57 4.10 -2.90
N VAL A 64 6.81 4.48 -3.23
CA VAL A 64 7.78 3.58 -3.86
C VAL A 64 8.05 2.35 -2.98
N VAL A 65 8.25 2.55 -1.67
CA VAL A 65 8.48 1.46 -0.72
C VAL A 65 7.26 0.52 -0.64
N ALA A 66 6.05 1.08 -0.55
CA ALA A 66 4.81 0.31 -0.50
C ALA A 66 4.60 -0.53 -1.77
N LEU A 67 4.78 0.08 -2.95
CA LEU A 67 4.66 -0.61 -4.24
C LEU A 67 5.70 -1.73 -4.38
N ALA A 68 6.94 -1.49 -3.94
CA ALA A 68 7.97 -2.53 -3.93
C ALA A 68 7.58 -3.71 -3.03
N ALA A 69 7.09 -3.45 -1.81
CA ALA A 69 6.65 -4.49 -0.89
C ALA A 69 5.45 -5.29 -1.43
N ILE A 70 4.47 -4.63 -2.06
CA ILE A 70 3.32 -5.28 -2.70
C ILE A 70 3.77 -6.11 -3.91
N ALA A 71 4.68 -5.60 -4.73
CA ALA A 71 5.21 -6.33 -5.88
C ALA A 71 5.95 -7.60 -5.44
N LEU A 72 6.75 -7.54 -4.37
CA LEU A 72 7.41 -8.72 -3.79
C LEU A 72 6.38 -9.75 -3.28
N SER A 73 5.32 -9.28 -2.61
CA SER A 73 4.23 -10.15 -2.12
C SER A 73 3.48 -10.83 -3.27
N SER A 74 3.21 -10.08 -4.34
CA SER A 74 2.57 -10.62 -5.56
C SER A 74 3.43 -11.67 -6.26
N ARG A 75 4.75 -11.43 -6.39
CA ARG A 75 5.68 -12.41 -6.97
C ARG A 75 5.72 -13.71 -6.16
N GLN A 76 5.72 -13.61 -4.84
CA GLN A 76 5.66 -14.79 -3.97
C GLN A 76 4.34 -15.56 -4.16
N ALA A 77 3.21 -14.86 -4.20
CA ALA A 77 1.90 -15.46 -4.39
C ALA A 77 1.74 -16.13 -5.77
N TRP A 78 2.29 -15.52 -6.83
CA TRP A 78 2.30 -16.09 -8.17
C TRP A 78 2.97 -17.47 -8.19
N GLY A 79 4.09 -17.64 -7.48
CA GLY A 79 4.77 -18.92 -7.40
C GLY A 79 3.91 -20.05 -6.79
N HIS A 80 3.02 -19.72 -5.86
CA HIS A 80 2.13 -20.70 -5.21
C HIS A 80 0.89 -21.02 -6.05
N TRP A 81 0.39 -20.06 -6.81
CA TRP A 81 -0.74 -20.25 -7.71
C TRP A 81 -0.35 -20.97 -9.01
N ALA A 82 0.79 -20.62 -9.61
CA ALA A 82 1.18 -21.11 -10.94
C ALA A 82 1.71 -22.55 -10.99
N HIS A 83 2.01 -23.17 -9.84
CA HIS A 83 2.45 -24.58 -9.76
C HIS A 83 1.30 -25.55 -9.41
N GLY A 84 0.06 -25.07 -9.34
CA GLY A 84 -1.10 -25.92 -9.13
C GLY A 84 -1.59 -26.55 -10.43
N ASP A 85 -1.61 -27.88 -10.49
CA ASP A 85 -2.22 -28.66 -11.60
C ASP A 85 -3.74 -28.83 -11.44
N ALA A 86 -4.35 -28.25 -10.40
CA ALA A 86 -5.79 -28.37 -10.18
C ALA A 86 -6.53 -27.30 -11.01
N GLU A 87 -7.52 -27.72 -11.80
CA GLU A 87 -8.44 -26.78 -12.40
C GLU A 87 -9.37 -26.18 -11.33
N PRO A 88 -9.64 -24.86 -11.35
CA PRO A 88 -10.69 -24.28 -10.52
C PRO A 88 -12.03 -25.02 -10.72
N PRO A 89 -12.84 -25.20 -9.68
CA PRO A 89 -12.82 -24.51 -8.39
C PRO A 89 -12.16 -25.36 -7.28
N TYR A 90 -11.21 -24.78 -6.55
CA TYR A 90 -10.38 -25.45 -5.53
C TYR A 90 -11.18 -25.79 -4.25
N ASP A 91 -12.18 -26.65 -4.37
CA ASP A 91 -13.23 -26.87 -3.36
C ASP A 91 -12.91 -28.04 -2.43
N ASP A 92 -11.94 -28.87 -2.81
CA ASP A 92 -11.69 -30.09 -2.08
C ASP A 92 -11.04 -29.78 -0.74
N ALA A 93 -11.34 -30.63 0.26
CA ALA A 93 -10.73 -30.52 1.58
C ALA A 93 -9.26 -30.99 1.60
N THR A 94 -8.55 -30.89 0.48
CA THR A 94 -7.13 -31.23 0.33
C THR A 94 -6.24 -30.08 0.79
N PHE A 95 -4.98 -30.40 1.12
CA PHE A 95 -4.02 -29.40 1.52
C PHE A 95 -3.62 -28.49 0.34
N ASP A 96 -3.54 -29.04 -0.87
CA ASP A 96 -3.07 -28.34 -2.06
C ASP A 96 -4.09 -27.32 -2.58
N ASP A 97 -5.39 -27.66 -2.60
CA ASP A 97 -6.47 -26.75 -2.99
C ASP A 97 -6.53 -25.51 -2.09
N ARG A 98 -6.34 -25.70 -0.77
CA ARG A 98 -6.27 -24.59 0.19
C ARG A 98 -5.11 -23.64 -0.10
N GLN A 99 -3.95 -24.17 -0.49
CA GLN A 99 -2.78 -23.36 -0.80
C GLN A 99 -2.98 -22.56 -2.10
N GLN A 100 -3.61 -23.17 -3.10
CA GLN A 100 -3.92 -22.51 -4.38
C GLN A 100 -4.98 -21.41 -4.20
N PHE A 101 -6.02 -21.66 -3.40
CA PHE A 101 -7.00 -20.64 -3.01
C PHE A 101 -6.35 -19.46 -2.27
N LEU A 102 -5.51 -19.73 -1.27
CA LEU A 102 -4.79 -18.68 -0.52
C LEU A 102 -3.84 -17.88 -1.44
N GLY A 103 -3.17 -18.54 -2.38
CA GLY A 103 -2.35 -17.90 -3.41
C GLY A 103 -3.17 -16.94 -4.28
N PHE A 104 -4.30 -17.40 -4.82
CA PHE A 104 -5.20 -16.61 -5.64
C PHE A 104 -5.77 -15.39 -4.89
N ALA A 105 -6.29 -15.61 -3.67
CA ALA A 105 -6.78 -14.53 -2.82
C ALA A 105 -5.71 -13.49 -2.51
N THR A 106 -4.46 -13.92 -2.30
CA THR A 106 -3.33 -13.02 -2.07
C THR A 106 -3.04 -12.16 -3.30
N ILE A 107 -3.13 -12.71 -4.52
CA ILE A 107 -2.94 -11.93 -5.76
C ILE A 107 -4.02 -10.86 -5.90
N LEU A 108 -5.29 -11.20 -5.67
CA LEU A 108 -6.40 -10.25 -5.70
C LEU A 108 -6.21 -9.11 -4.69
N LEU A 109 -5.82 -9.45 -3.46
CA LEU A 109 -5.55 -8.47 -2.41
C LEU A 109 -4.32 -7.61 -2.71
N CYS A 110 -3.28 -8.17 -3.34
CA CYS A 110 -2.15 -7.39 -3.84
C CYS A 110 -2.60 -6.38 -4.91
N GLY A 111 -3.42 -6.81 -5.87
CA GLY A 111 -3.97 -5.93 -6.91
C GLY A 111 -4.81 -4.79 -6.33
N LEU A 112 -5.71 -5.11 -5.39
CA LEU A 112 -6.51 -4.11 -4.69
C LEU A 112 -5.64 -3.12 -3.90
N SER A 113 -4.65 -3.63 -3.16
CA SER A 113 -3.74 -2.80 -2.37
C SER A 113 -2.87 -1.89 -3.24
N PHE A 114 -2.43 -2.38 -4.39
CA PHE A 114 -1.67 -1.60 -5.38
C PHE A 114 -2.48 -0.40 -5.88
N VAL A 115 -3.75 -0.64 -6.27
CA VAL A 115 -4.67 0.43 -6.68
C VAL A 115 -4.90 1.41 -5.54
N GLY A 116 -5.09 0.90 -4.32
CA GLY A 116 -5.25 1.71 -3.12
C GLY A 116 -4.06 2.64 -2.87
N VAL A 117 -2.82 2.14 -2.99
CA VAL A 117 -1.60 2.95 -2.80
C VAL A 117 -1.53 4.09 -3.82
N ILE A 118 -1.84 3.82 -5.10
CA ILE A 118 -1.88 4.86 -6.14
C ILE A 118 -2.95 5.91 -5.82
N PHE A 119 -4.15 5.46 -5.43
CA PHE A 119 -5.26 6.35 -5.12
C PHE A 119 -4.97 7.27 -3.93
N VAL A 120 -4.29 6.77 -2.91
CA VAL A 120 -3.84 7.54 -1.75
C VAL A 120 -2.75 8.57 -2.12
N ALA A 121 -1.85 8.24 -3.05
CA ALA A 121 -0.77 9.12 -3.45
C ALA A 121 -1.21 10.22 -4.45
N LEU A 122 -2.26 9.97 -5.22
CA LEU A 122 -2.77 10.87 -6.28
C LEU A 122 -2.99 12.33 -5.83
N PRO A 123 -3.62 12.62 -4.67
CA PRO A 123 -3.83 14.00 -4.22
C PRO A 123 -2.55 14.82 -4.11
N ALA A 124 -1.41 14.19 -3.80
CA ALA A 124 -0.12 14.88 -3.70
C ALA A 124 0.35 15.49 -5.04
N LEU A 125 -0.17 15.01 -6.17
CA LEU A 125 0.13 15.55 -7.50
C LEU A 125 -0.71 16.79 -7.83
N PHE A 126 -1.93 16.88 -7.29
CA PHE A 126 -2.89 17.94 -7.64
C PHE A 126 -2.96 19.05 -6.59
N ILE A 127 -2.75 18.73 -5.32
CA ILE A 127 -2.74 19.69 -4.21
C ILE A 127 -1.35 20.29 -4.13
N GLY A 128 -1.22 21.62 -4.23
CA GLY A 128 0.06 22.33 -4.22
C GLY A 128 0.38 23.05 -2.90
N ASP A 129 -0.66 23.37 -2.13
CA ASP A 129 -0.63 24.22 -0.95
C ASP A 129 -1.53 23.67 0.16
N CYS A 130 -1.33 24.14 1.38
CA CYS A 130 -2.08 23.73 2.57
C CYS A 130 -3.41 24.51 2.78
N ARG A 131 -4.18 24.78 1.72
CA ARG A 131 -5.48 25.50 1.83
C ARG A 131 -6.67 24.58 2.02
#